data_AF-A0A7S1A7P3-F1
#
_entry.id   AF-A0A7S1A7P3-F1
#
_cell.length_a   1.000
_cell.length_b   1.000
_cell.length_c   1.000
_cell.angle_alpha   90.00
_cell.angle_beta   90.00
_cell.angle_gamma   90.00
#
_symmetry.space_group_name_H-M   'P 1'
#
loop_
_entity.id
_entity.type
_entity.pdbx_description
1 polymer ?
#
loop_
_entity_poly.entity_id
_entity_poly.type
_entity_poly.pdbx_seq_one_letter_code
_entity_poly.pdbx_strand_id
1 'polypeptide(L)'
;ERAWTLFEFVLIVTNVLEYVVSTYDMTLLRALRVVRVTRVVRALRGTNHVHELRLISASMLSSLKTLAWASAFLAFVLYTVALFIVMDLTVHIQAAPHVDSLLMELYGDIPTCMLSLFMAITGGNDWEALMRPLQSMNFHFYIIFYVVFVFATLFGIMNVLTGIFCDAASRVQGVDRELVISDQMEETDKVAK
;
A
#
# COMPACT_ATOMS: atom_id res chain seq x y z
N GLU A 1 19.41 1.25 -2.35
CA GLU A 1 20.78 0.96 -2.84
C GLU A 1 21.09 -0.53 -2.96
N ARG A 2 21.10 -1.33 -1.87
CA ARG A 2 21.48 -2.77 -1.94
C ARG A 2 20.70 -3.63 -2.95
N ALA A 3 19.39 -3.42 -3.08
CA ALA A 3 18.56 -4.14 -4.06
C ALA A 3 18.90 -3.76 -5.51
N TRP A 4 19.34 -2.52 -5.75
CA TRP A 4 19.76 -2.05 -7.05
C TRP A 4 21.12 -2.62 -7.43
N THR A 5 22.06 -2.66 -6.48
CA THR A 5 23.37 -3.31 -6.68
C THR A 5 23.21 -4.81 -6.97
N LEU A 6 22.28 -5.48 -6.27
CA LEU A 6 21.95 -6.89 -6.53
C LEU A 6 21.38 -7.07 -7.94
N PHE A 7 20.45 -6.20 -8.34
CA PHE A 7 19.90 -6.20 -9.69
C PHE A 7 20.97 -5.99 -10.77
N GLU A 8 21.88 -5.03 -10.58
CA GLU A 8 23.02 -4.80 -11.47
C GLU A 8 23.96 -6.01 -11.53
N PHE A 9 24.23 -6.64 -10.40
CA PHE A 9 25.03 -7.86 -10.31
C PHE A 9 24.39 -9.02 -11.10
N VAL A 10 23.08 -9.25 -10.95
CA VAL A 10 22.34 -10.29 -11.69
C VAL A 10 22.40 -10.04 -13.21
N LEU A 11 22.32 -8.78 -13.63
CA LEU A 11 22.46 -8.41 -15.05
C LEU A 11 23.88 -8.68 -15.57
N ILE A 12 24.92 -8.41 -14.78
CA ILE A 12 26.31 -8.70 -15.16
C ILE A 12 26.53 -10.22 -15.29
N VAL A 13 26.05 -11.00 -14.31
CA VAL A 13 26.15 -12.47 -14.33
C VAL A 13 25.44 -13.06 -15.55
N THR A 14 24.24 -12.58 -15.87
CA THR A 14 23.50 -13.06 -17.06
C THR A 14 24.21 -12.71 -18.38
N ASN A 15 24.92 -11.58 -18.46
CA ASN A 15 25.76 -11.25 -19.63
C ASN A 15 26.98 -12.16 -19.77
N VAL A 16 27.66 -12.48 -18.66
CA VAL A 16 28.81 -13.40 -18.67
C VAL A 16 28.35 -14.79 -19.11
N LEU A 17 27.21 -15.26 -18.59
CA LEU A 17 26.63 -16.53 -19.00
C LEU A 17 26.23 -16.52 -20.48
N GLU A 18 25.69 -15.42 -21.01
CA GLU A 18 25.37 -15.27 -22.43
C GLU A 18 26.62 -15.40 -23.31
N TYR A 19 27.73 -14.75 -22.94
CA TYR A 19 29.00 -14.82 -23.65
C TYR A 19 29.56 -16.26 -23.66
N VAL A 20 29.58 -16.91 -22.50
CA VAL A 20 30.04 -18.30 -22.35
C VAL A 20 29.17 -19.24 -23.21
N VAL A 21 27.85 -19.13 -23.14
CA VAL A 21 26.92 -19.97 -23.91
C VAL A 21 27.06 -19.74 -25.42
N SER A 22 27.32 -18.51 -25.87
CA SER A 22 27.55 -18.21 -27.29
C SER A 22 28.85 -18.82 -27.84
N THR A 23 29.82 -19.10 -26.95
CA THR A 23 31.12 -19.67 -27.31
C THR A 23 31.07 -21.20 -27.39
N TYR A 24 30.25 -21.82 -26.55
CA TYR A 24 30.08 -23.27 -26.48
C TYR A 24 28.75 -23.65 -27.14
N ASP A 25 28.78 -23.74 -28.46
CA ASP A 25 27.64 -23.91 -29.36
C ASP A 25 26.88 -25.24 -29.14
N MET A 26 26.05 -25.36 -28.11
CA MET A 26 25.23 -26.56 -27.88
C MET A 26 23.87 -26.25 -27.23
N THR A 27 22.78 -26.52 -27.96
CA THR A 27 21.47 -27.01 -27.46
C THR A 27 20.66 -26.13 -26.49
N LEU A 28 21.14 -24.93 -26.11
CA LEU A 28 20.53 -24.04 -25.12
C LEU A 28 19.45 -23.07 -25.67
N LEU A 29 18.74 -23.47 -26.74
CA LEU A 29 17.67 -22.69 -27.36
C LEU A 29 16.51 -22.34 -26.38
N ARG A 30 16.36 -23.08 -25.28
CA ARG A 30 15.39 -22.77 -24.21
C ARG A 30 15.87 -21.67 -23.25
N ALA A 31 17.16 -21.63 -22.91
CA ALA A 31 17.74 -20.58 -22.07
C ALA A 31 17.75 -19.22 -22.78
N LEU A 32 17.87 -19.21 -24.12
CA LEU A 32 17.74 -18.00 -24.95
C LEU A 32 16.41 -17.24 -24.73
N ARG A 33 15.33 -17.90 -24.28
CA ARG A 33 14.05 -17.24 -24.01
C ARG A 33 14.10 -16.30 -22.80
N VAL A 34 14.78 -16.71 -21.73
CA VAL A 34 15.02 -15.87 -20.53
C VAL A 34 16.02 -14.75 -20.86
N VAL A 35 17.01 -15.04 -21.71
CA VAL A 35 18.01 -14.07 -22.19
C VAL A 35 17.39 -12.95 -23.05
N ARG A 36 16.29 -13.21 -23.79
CA ARG A 36 15.56 -12.15 -24.50
C ARG A 36 14.95 -11.12 -23.55
N VAL A 37 14.42 -11.55 -22.41
CA VAL A 37 13.84 -10.65 -21.40
C VAL A 37 14.93 -9.77 -20.78
N THR A 38 16.11 -10.32 -20.49
CA THR A 38 17.24 -9.51 -19.97
C THR A 38 17.77 -8.50 -21.00
N ARG A 39 17.74 -8.80 -22.30
CA ARG A 39 18.06 -7.83 -23.37
C ARG A 39 17.09 -6.64 -23.41
N VAL A 40 15.79 -6.87 -23.23
CA VAL A 40 14.78 -5.78 -23.17
C VAL A 40 15.05 -4.87 -21.98
N VAL A 41 15.31 -5.44 -20.80
CA VAL A 41 15.67 -4.68 -19.59
C VAL A 41 16.96 -3.86 -19.80
N ARG A 42 17.94 -4.42 -20.52
CA ARG A 42 19.21 -3.77 -20.88
C ARG A 42 19.01 -2.60 -21.85
N ALA A 43 18.20 -2.79 -22.89
CA ALA A 43 17.87 -1.76 -23.87
C ALA A 43 17.12 -0.58 -23.22
N LEU A 44 16.31 -0.88 -22.21
CA LEU A 44 15.60 0.15 -21.43
C LEU A 44 16.55 0.90 -20.47
N ARG A 45 17.62 0.27 -19.94
CA ARG A 45 18.56 0.89 -18.98
C ARG A 45 19.22 2.18 -19.48
N GLY A 46 19.49 2.28 -20.78
CA GLY A 46 20.09 3.47 -21.40
C GLY A 46 19.10 4.59 -21.72
N THR A 47 17.80 4.36 -21.46
CA THR A 47 16.75 5.36 -21.70
C THR A 47 16.37 6.05 -20.39
N ASN A 48 16.12 7.36 -20.46
CA ASN A 48 15.68 8.15 -19.30
C ASN A 48 14.43 7.57 -18.60
N HIS A 49 13.61 6.80 -19.31
CA HIS A 49 12.42 6.12 -18.76
C HIS A 49 12.74 5.14 -17.62
N VAL A 50 13.89 4.44 -17.62
CA VAL A 50 14.25 3.54 -16.51
C VAL A 50 14.74 4.31 -15.29
N HIS A 51 15.32 5.49 -15.51
CA HIS A 51 15.65 6.41 -14.42
C HIS A 51 14.37 6.95 -13.76
N GLU A 52 13.39 7.40 -14.55
CA GLU A 52 12.08 7.85 -14.04
C GLU A 52 11.32 6.73 -13.30
N LEU A 53 11.29 5.51 -13.85
CA LEU A 53 10.68 4.36 -13.17
C LEU A 53 11.39 4.00 -11.86
N ARG A 54 12.72 4.11 -11.82
CA ARG A 54 13.52 3.89 -10.60
C ARG A 54 13.24 4.96 -9.55
N LEU A 55 13.09 6.21 -9.97
CA LEU A 55 12.76 7.31 -9.08
C LEU A 55 11.36 7.14 -8.48
N ILE A 56 10.36 6.81 -9.31
CA ILE A 56 8.99 6.56 -8.86
C ILE A 56 8.93 5.35 -7.92
N SER A 57 9.62 4.26 -8.24
CA SER A 57 9.66 3.09 -7.34
C SER A 57 10.40 3.38 -6.02
N ALA A 58 11.49 4.13 -6.05
CA ALA A 58 12.18 4.57 -4.83
C ALA A 58 11.30 5.50 -3.98
N SER A 59 10.55 6.40 -4.61
CA SER A 59 9.61 7.29 -3.92
C SER A 59 8.46 6.53 -3.29
N MET A 60 7.87 5.57 -4.00
CA MET A 60 6.84 4.68 -3.47
C MET A 60 7.35 3.86 -2.29
N LEU A 61 8.54 3.24 -2.40
CA LEU A 61 9.14 2.48 -1.30
C LEU A 61 9.44 3.36 -0.08
N SER A 62 9.85 4.61 -0.28
CA SER A 62 10.07 5.55 0.82
C SER A 62 8.77 5.92 1.55
N SER A 63 7.66 6.02 0.81
CA SER A 63 6.33 6.30 1.36
C SER A 63 5.71 5.10 2.11
N LEU A 64 6.20 3.87 1.89
CA LEU A 64 5.68 2.68 2.55
C LEU A 64 5.82 2.74 4.08
N LYS A 65 6.90 3.33 4.60
CA LYS A 65 7.07 3.49 6.06
C LYS A 65 5.95 4.36 6.62
N THR A 66 5.65 5.47 5.96
CA THR A 66 4.59 6.38 6.35
C THR A 66 3.22 5.71 6.21
N LEU A 67 3.01 4.98 5.12
CA LEU A 67 1.79 4.20 4.89
C LEU A 67 1.59 3.11 5.94
N ALA A 68 2.65 2.46 6.41
CA ALA A 68 2.58 1.44 7.46
C ALA A 68 2.15 2.03 8.81
N TRP A 69 2.63 3.22 9.17
CA TRP A 69 2.17 3.91 10.38
C TRP A 69 0.73 4.39 10.26
N ALA A 70 0.36 4.90 9.09
CA ALA A 70 -1.00 5.27 8.75
C ALA A 70 -1.98 4.09 8.86
N SER A 71 -1.63 2.94 8.28
CA SER A 71 -2.45 1.73 8.35
C SER A 71 -2.53 1.17 9.77
N ALA A 72 -1.43 1.23 10.54
CA ALA A 72 -1.44 0.86 11.95
C ALA A 72 -2.37 1.75 12.78
N PHE A 73 -2.38 3.06 12.52
CA PHE A 73 -3.31 3.99 13.17
C PHE A 73 -4.76 3.70 12.81
N LEU A 74 -5.06 3.46 11.53
CA LEU A 74 -6.40 3.05 11.09
C LEU A 74 -6.82 1.75 11.77
N ALA A 75 -5.95 0.74 11.81
CA ALA A 75 -6.21 -0.53 12.49
C ALA A 75 -6.49 -0.33 13.99
N PHE A 76 -5.78 0.58 14.66
CA PHE A 76 -6.05 0.95 16.04
C PHE A 76 -7.45 1.56 16.22
N VAL A 77 -7.85 2.50 15.37
CA VAL A 77 -9.21 3.08 15.40
C VAL A 77 -10.26 1.99 15.20
N LEU A 78 -10.12 1.14 14.18
CA LEU A 78 -11.03 0.02 13.93
C LEU A 78 -11.10 -0.94 15.12
N TYR A 79 -9.97 -1.23 15.77
CA TYR A 79 -9.92 -2.07 16.96
C TYR A 79 -10.72 -1.46 18.13
N THR A 80 -10.59 -0.15 18.39
CA THR A 80 -11.35 0.51 19.46
C THR A 80 -12.86 0.50 19.23
N VAL A 81 -13.28 0.74 17.99
CA VAL A 81 -14.69 0.68 17.57
C VAL A 81 -15.21 -0.75 17.67
N ALA A 82 -14.43 -1.73 17.21
CA ALA A 82 -14.79 -3.15 17.29
C ALA A 82 -14.93 -3.63 18.73
N LEU A 83 -14.00 -3.24 19.61
CA LEU A 83 -14.10 -3.54 21.04
C LEU A 83 -15.40 -3.02 21.64
N PHE A 84 -15.76 -1.77 21.34
CA PHE A 84 -17.00 -1.18 21.84
C PHE A 84 -18.24 -1.98 21.39
N ILE A 85 -18.33 -2.33 20.10
CA ILE A 85 -19.46 -3.09 19.55
C ILE A 85 -19.52 -4.50 20.16
N VAL A 86 -18.40 -5.21 20.21
CA VAL A 86 -18.35 -6.59 20.74
C VAL A 86 -18.69 -6.62 22.24
N MET A 87 -18.25 -5.62 23.01
CA MET A 87 -18.62 -5.49 24.42
C MET A 87 -20.12 -5.27 24.59
N ASP A 88 -20.73 -4.36 23.80
CA ASP A 88 -22.17 -4.11 23.84
C ASP A 88 -22.97 -5.35 23.40
N LEU A 89 -22.51 -6.05 22.36
CA LEU A 89 -23.11 -7.32 21.90
C LEU A 89 -23.06 -8.39 22.98
N THR A 90 -21.94 -8.49 23.70
CA THR A 90 -21.79 -9.46 24.81
C THR A 90 -22.81 -9.20 25.91
N VAL A 91 -23.04 -7.93 26.27
CA VAL A 91 -24.07 -7.55 27.25
C VAL A 91 -25.48 -7.84 26.71
N HIS A 92 -25.73 -7.58 25.43
CA HIS A 92 -27.01 -7.86 24.79
C HIS A 92 -27.33 -9.36 24.77
N ILE A 93 -26.36 -10.22 24.43
CA ILE A 93 -26.51 -11.69 24.44
C ILE A 93 -26.84 -12.20 25.85
N GLN A 94 -26.26 -11.60 26.90
CA GLN A 94 -26.57 -11.98 28.29
C GLN A 94 -28.02 -11.65 28.67
N ALA A 95 -28.59 -10.56 28.12
CA ALA A 95 -29.97 -10.17 28.36
C ALA A 95 -30.97 -10.94 27.49
N ALA A 96 -30.60 -11.27 26.25
CA ALA A 96 -31.42 -11.97 25.27
C ALA A 96 -30.60 -13.07 24.55
N PRO A 97 -30.76 -14.36 24.90
CA PRO A 97 -29.93 -15.44 24.36
C PRO A 97 -30.15 -15.74 22.87
N HIS A 98 -31.27 -15.28 22.30
CA HIS A 98 -31.61 -15.51 20.90
C HIS A 98 -31.22 -14.28 20.07
N VAL A 99 -30.04 -14.34 19.48
CA VAL A 99 -29.47 -13.28 18.64
C VAL A 99 -29.41 -13.75 17.18
N ASP A 100 -29.61 -12.81 16.25
CA ASP A 100 -29.52 -13.07 14.82
C ASP A 100 -28.15 -13.66 14.44
N SER A 101 -28.16 -14.70 13.60
CA SER A 101 -26.94 -15.37 13.13
C SER A 101 -26.05 -14.42 12.34
N LEU A 102 -26.65 -13.49 11.58
CA LEU A 102 -25.90 -12.51 10.80
C LEU A 102 -25.17 -11.51 11.70
N LEU A 103 -25.75 -11.14 12.84
CA LEU A 103 -25.11 -10.27 13.82
C LEU A 103 -23.88 -10.97 14.43
N MET A 104 -24.01 -12.26 14.77
CA MET A 104 -22.90 -13.04 15.32
C MET A 104 -21.80 -13.30 14.28
N GLU A 105 -22.15 -13.52 13.01
CA GLU A 105 -21.20 -13.70 11.92
C GLU A 105 -20.35 -12.44 11.69
N LEU A 106 -20.95 -11.26 11.75
CA LEU A 106 -20.27 -10.00 11.43
C LEU A 106 -19.59 -9.34 12.64
N TYR A 107 -20.11 -9.57 13.85
CA TYR A 107 -19.73 -8.83 15.07
C TYR A 107 -19.42 -9.72 16.29
N GLY A 108 -19.41 -11.05 16.13
CA GLY A 108 -19.21 -11.99 17.23
C GLY A 108 -17.79 -12.01 17.82
N ASP A 109 -16.78 -11.65 17.02
CA ASP A 109 -15.39 -11.56 17.45
C ASP A 109 -14.72 -10.28 16.93
N ILE A 110 -13.65 -9.86 17.62
CA ILE A 110 -12.99 -8.57 17.32
C ILE A 110 -12.38 -8.55 15.91
N PRO A 111 -11.60 -9.55 15.45
CA PRO A 111 -11.07 -9.57 14.09
C PRO A 111 -12.16 -9.48 13.01
N THR A 112 -13.24 -10.25 13.12
CA THR A 112 -14.33 -10.22 12.14
C THR A 112 -15.08 -8.90 12.19
N CYS A 113 -15.31 -8.33 13.38
CA CYS A 113 -15.89 -7.01 13.53
C CYS A 113 -15.00 -5.92 12.88
N MET A 114 -13.68 -5.97 13.10
CA MET A 114 -12.73 -5.06 12.44
C MET A 114 -12.78 -5.20 10.91
N LEU A 115 -12.91 -6.42 10.39
CA LEU A 115 -13.07 -6.66 8.96
C LEU A 115 -14.39 -6.07 8.43
N SER A 116 -15.50 -6.26 9.14
CA SER A 116 -16.80 -5.66 8.81
C SER A 116 -16.71 -4.13 8.75
N LEU A 117 -16.10 -3.50 9.77
CA LEU A 117 -15.89 -2.05 9.79
C LEU A 117 -14.96 -1.58 8.67
N PHE A 118 -13.93 -2.35 8.35
CA PHE A 118 -13.03 -2.07 7.22
C PHE A 118 -13.76 -2.16 5.87
N MET A 119 -14.63 -3.16 5.68
CA MET A 119 -15.46 -3.29 4.47
C MET A 119 -16.41 -2.09 4.30
N ALA A 120 -16.99 -1.59 5.40
CA ALA A 120 -17.86 -0.42 5.37
C ALA A 120 -17.19 0.85 4.84
N ILE A 121 -15.89 1.05 5.15
CA ILE A 121 -15.14 2.24 4.75
C ILE A 121 -14.37 2.07 3.43
N THR A 122 -14.13 0.83 2.99
CA THR A 122 -13.41 0.55 1.74
C THR A 122 -14.34 0.23 0.56
N GLY A 123 -15.65 0.10 0.80
CA GLY A 123 -16.62 -0.28 -0.22
C GLY A 123 -16.61 -1.77 -0.54
N GLY A 124 -16.12 -2.62 0.39
CA GLY A 124 -16.20 -4.08 0.25
C GLY A 124 -17.63 -4.61 0.39
N ASN A 125 -18.46 -3.93 1.19
CA ASN A 125 -19.90 -4.14 1.31
C ASN A 125 -20.57 -2.80 1.65
N ASP A 126 -21.85 -2.66 1.34
CA ASP A 126 -22.61 -1.47 1.68
C ASP A 126 -22.63 -1.28 3.20
N TRP A 127 -22.19 -0.11 3.65
CA TRP A 127 -22.19 0.24 5.07
C TRP A 127 -23.59 0.13 5.70
N GLU A 128 -24.65 0.36 4.92
CA GLU A 128 -26.03 0.17 5.35
C GLU A 128 -26.32 -1.31 5.66
N ALA A 129 -25.88 -2.23 4.81
CA ALA A 129 -26.07 -3.67 4.99
C ALA A 129 -25.34 -4.18 6.24
N LEU A 130 -24.15 -3.64 6.51
CA LEU A 130 -23.36 -3.97 7.70
C LEU A 130 -23.95 -3.36 8.99
N MET A 131 -24.55 -2.17 8.91
CA MET A 131 -25.22 -1.52 10.04
C MET A 131 -26.52 -2.23 10.44
N ARG A 132 -27.31 -2.74 9.48
CA ARG A 132 -28.66 -3.29 9.72
C ARG A 132 -28.73 -4.32 10.86
N PRO A 133 -27.85 -5.34 10.95
CA PRO A 133 -27.86 -6.30 12.05
C PRO A 133 -27.72 -5.66 13.45
N LEU A 134 -26.91 -4.60 13.58
CA LEU A 134 -26.68 -3.91 14.86
C LEU A 134 -27.93 -3.15 15.35
N GLN A 135 -28.83 -2.79 14.43
CA GLN A 135 -30.07 -2.10 14.80
C GLN A 135 -31.01 -2.97 15.65
N SER A 136 -30.84 -4.30 15.64
CA SER A 136 -31.59 -5.21 16.50
C SER A 136 -31.31 -4.99 17.99
N MET A 137 -30.11 -4.50 18.33
CA MET A 137 -29.72 -4.16 19.70
C MET A 137 -30.23 -2.78 20.11
N ASN A 138 -29.97 -1.76 19.29
CA ASN A 138 -30.45 -0.40 19.50
C ASN A 138 -30.55 0.37 18.17
N PHE A 139 -31.76 0.47 17.64
CA PHE A 139 -32.03 1.05 16.32
C PHE A 139 -31.47 2.47 16.16
N HIS A 140 -31.82 3.39 17.06
CA HIS A 140 -31.45 4.80 16.91
C HIS A 140 -29.97 5.06 17.15
N PHE A 141 -29.40 4.40 18.16
CA PHE A 141 -28.00 4.55 18.50
C PHE A 141 -27.09 4.09 17.36
N TYR A 142 -27.33 2.88 16.82
CA TYR A 142 -26.46 2.31 15.80
C TYR A 142 -26.57 3.03 14.45
N ILE A 143 -27.72 3.62 14.11
CA ILE A 143 -27.83 4.49 12.92
C ILE A 143 -26.90 5.69 13.04
N ILE A 144 -27.01 6.45 14.13
CA ILE A 144 -26.23 7.67 14.32
C ILE A 144 -24.74 7.31 14.42
N PHE A 145 -24.42 6.26 15.19
CA PHE A 145 -23.07 5.77 15.37
C PHE A 145 -22.40 5.41 14.03
N TYR A 146 -23.06 4.61 13.18
CA TYR A 146 -22.48 4.17 11.91
C TYR A 146 -22.30 5.32 10.93
N VAL A 147 -23.27 6.25 10.86
CA VAL A 147 -23.18 7.44 10.01
C VAL A 147 -21.99 8.31 10.43
N VAL A 148 -21.82 8.55 11.74
CA VAL A 148 -20.68 9.33 12.26
C VAL A 148 -19.37 8.59 12.02
N PHE A 149 -19.31 7.28 12.24
CA PHE A 149 -18.13 6.45 12.00
C PHE A 149 -17.68 6.51 10.53
N VAL A 150 -18.61 6.25 9.59
CA VAL A 150 -18.32 6.29 8.14
C VAL A 150 -17.90 7.70 7.72
N PHE A 151 -18.62 8.74 8.16
CA PHE A 151 -18.28 10.12 7.85
C PHE A 151 -16.88 10.50 8.37
N ALA A 152 -16.59 10.23 9.65
CA ALA A 152 -15.31 10.57 10.26
C ALA A 152 -14.14 9.81 9.63
N THR A 153 -14.34 8.54 9.24
CA THR A 153 -13.28 7.71 8.69
C THR A 153 -13.02 8.01 7.22
N LEU A 154 -14.06 8.18 6.40
CA LEU A 154 -13.93 8.55 4.99
C LEU A 154 -13.46 9.99 4.80
N PHE A 155 -14.10 10.96 5.47
CA PHE A 155 -13.76 12.38 5.25
C PHE A 155 -12.61 12.86 6.15
N GLY A 156 -12.41 12.24 7.31
CA GLY A 156 -11.31 12.57 8.22
C GLY A 156 -10.08 11.74 7.92
N ILE A 157 -10.11 10.46 8.30
CA ILE A 157 -8.91 9.62 8.32
C ILE A 157 -8.36 9.40 6.91
N MET A 158 -9.18 8.98 5.94
CA MET A 158 -8.69 8.71 4.58
C MET A 158 -8.10 9.96 3.92
N ASN A 159 -8.72 11.13 4.09
CA ASN A 159 -8.20 12.39 3.55
C ASN A 159 -6.89 12.82 4.22
N VAL A 160 -6.74 12.60 5.54
CA VAL A 160 -5.47 12.84 6.24
C VAL A 160 -4.39 11.89 5.73
N LEU A 161 -4.72 10.61 5.52
CA LEU A 161 -3.77 9.63 4.98
C LEU A 161 -3.34 9.98 3.55
N THR A 162 -4.28 10.37 2.69
CA THR A 162 -3.96 10.87 1.34
C THR A 162 -3.09 12.11 1.39
N GLY A 163 -3.39 13.06 2.30
CA GLY A 163 -2.58 14.27 2.49
C GLY A 163 -1.14 13.97 2.90
N ILE A 164 -0.95 13.06 3.87
CA ILE A 164 0.37 12.61 4.31
C ILE A 164 1.12 11.89 3.17
N PHE A 165 0.43 11.06 2.39
CA PHE A 165 1.03 10.37 1.24
C PHE A 165 1.47 11.36 0.15
N CYS A 166 0.64 12.36 -0.15
CA CYS A 166 0.98 13.44 -1.08
C CYS A 166 2.18 14.26 -0.59
N ASP A 167 2.29 14.57 0.70
CA ASP A 167 3.47 15.25 1.27
C ASP A 167 4.73 14.39 1.14
N ALA A 168 4.64 13.10 1.46
CA ALA A 168 5.74 12.16 1.31
C ALA A 168 6.21 12.04 -0.14
N ALA A 169 5.27 11.97 -1.10
CA ALA A 169 5.59 11.92 -2.52
C ALA A 169 6.24 13.23 -3.02
N SER A 170 5.75 14.37 -2.55
CA SER A 170 6.27 15.69 -2.92
C SER A 170 7.70 15.92 -2.45
N ARG A 171 8.07 15.40 -1.26
CA ARG A 171 9.45 15.47 -0.75
C ARG A 171 10.45 14.74 -1.64
N VAL A 172 10.09 13.59 -2.20
CA VAL A 172 11.00 12.82 -3.05
C VAL A 172 11.22 13.51 -4.40
N GLN A 173 10.20 14.16 -4.96
CA GLN A 173 10.36 15.00 -6.15
C GLN A 173 11.23 16.23 -5.87
N GLY A 174 11.15 16.81 -4.67
CA GLY A 174 11.98 17.94 -4.25
C GLY A 174 13.47 17.61 -4.23
N VAL A 175 13.86 16.48 -3.64
CA VAL A 175 15.26 16.03 -3.56
C VAL A 175 15.87 15.84 -4.94
N ASP A 176 15.13 15.22 -5.87
CA ASP A 176 15.64 15.00 -7.23
C ASP A 176 15.83 16.31 -8.00
N ARG A 177 14.92 17.27 -7.82
CA ARG A 177 15.05 18.60 -8.42
C ARG A 177 16.25 19.36 -7.86
N GLU A 178 16.50 19.25 -6.56
CA GLU A 178 17.62 19.91 -5.89
C GLU A 178 18.98 19.33 -6.32
N LEU A 179 19.06 18.00 -6.50
CA LEU A 179 20.25 17.33 -7.04
C LEU A 179 20.53 17.75 -8.49
N VAL A 180 19.51 17.82 -9.34
CA VAL A 180 19.66 18.29 -10.73
C VAL A 180 20.10 19.75 -10.78
N ILE A 181 19.55 20.62 -9.92
CA ILE A 181 19.95 22.02 -9.84
C ILE A 181 21.41 22.13 -9.36
N SER A 182 21.81 21.34 -8.35
CA SER A 182 23.19 21.26 -7.86
C SER A 182 24.19 20.88 -8.96
N ASP A 183 23.89 19.83 -9.74
CA ASP A 183 24.75 19.40 -10.84
C ASP A 183 24.87 20.47 -11.93
N GLN A 184 23.76 21.17 -12.25
CA GLN A 184 23.80 22.28 -13.20
C GLN A 184 24.61 23.47 -12.69
N MET A 185 24.52 23.80 -11.39
CA MET A 185 25.31 24.87 -10.78
C MET A 185 26.81 24.57 -10.85
N GLU A 186 27.21 23.32 -10.58
CA GLU A 186 28.61 22.87 -10.76
C GLU A 186 29.10 22.97 -12.21
N GLU A 187 28.25 22.65 -13.20
CA GLU A 187 28.62 22.80 -14.61
C GLU A 187 28.81 24.26 -15.00
N THR A 188 27.91 25.17 -14.57
CA THR A 188 28.08 26.61 -14.84
C THR A 188 29.34 27.19 -14.20
N ASP A 189 29.70 26.76 -12.99
CA ASP A 189 30.94 27.20 -12.32
C ASP A 189 32.21 26.68 -13.01
N LYS A 190 32.15 25.51 -13.65
CA LYS A 190 33.26 24.97 -14.46
C LYS A 190 33.43 25.72 -15.79
N VAL A 191 32.33 26.21 -16.37
CA VAL A 191 32.37 27.00 -17.62
C VAL A 191 32.79 28.46 -17.37
N ALA A 192 32.52 28.99 -16.17
CA ALA A 192 32.90 30.35 -15.80
C ALA A 192 34.37 30.53 -15.39
N LYS A 193 35.11 29.44 -15.17
CA LYS A 193 36.56 29.43 -14.90
C LYS A 193 37.38 29.17 -16.16
#